data_AF-A0A1Z8WXC9-F1
#
_entry.id   AF-A0A1Z8WXC9-F1
#
_cell.length_a   1.000
_cell.length_b   1.000
_cell.length_c   1.000
_cell.angle_alpha   90.00
_cell.angle_beta   90.00
_cell.angle_gamma   90.00
#
_symmetry.space_group_name_H-M   'P 1'
#
loop_
_entity.id
_entity.type
_entity.pdbx_description
1 polymer ?
#
loop_
_entity_poly.entity_id
_entity_poly.type
_entity_poly.pdbx_seq_one_letter_code
_entity_poly.pdbx_strand_id
1 'polypeptide(L)'
;MIFPTKSVAFGLFFLLQSQYALACMLNADCKQDEQCFKREKNAYGICVKFSEKKSNHGDGSKKPKILEIEGKQQVIDFFGTPEENLRSISPNGKIGHKCHSTEDCDGTEECIIAGFEGRCLQLR
;
A
#
# COMPACT_ATOMS: atom_id res chain seq x y z
N MET A 1 40.13 57.17 11.35
CA MET A 1 39.17 56.36 12.13
C MET A 1 37.87 56.24 11.34
N ILE A 2 37.46 55.00 11.09
CA ILE A 2 36.08 54.49 10.93
C ILE A 2 35.33 54.89 9.65
N PHE A 3 35.42 54.02 8.63
CA PHE A 3 34.36 53.83 7.64
C PHE A 3 33.41 52.73 8.13
N PRO A 4 32.08 52.90 8.08
CA PRO A 4 31.14 51.84 8.39
C PRO A 4 30.86 51.00 7.13
N THR A 5 31.50 49.85 7.00
CA THR A 5 31.06 48.81 6.05
C THR A 5 29.91 48.05 6.70
N LYS A 6 28.67 48.53 6.53
CA LYS A 6 27.48 47.76 6.90
C LYS A 6 26.93 47.01 5.68
N SER A 7 27.08 45.70 5.77
CA SER A 7 26.02 44.73 5.50
C SER A 7 25.23 44.89 4.21
N VAL A 8 25.78 44.38 3.11
CA VAL A 8 24.98 43.84 2.00
C VAL A 8 25.51 42.43 1.68
N ALA A 9 25.47 41.55 2.68
CA ALA A 9 25.81 40.14 2.50
C ALA A 9 24.92 39.25 3.38
N PHE A 10 23.66 39.64 3.55
CA PHE A 10 22.69 38.93 4.39
C PHE A 10 21.35 38.80 3.67
N GLY A 11 21.39 38.37 2.41
CA GLY A 11 20.18 38.26 1.59
C GLY A 11 20.15 37.06 0.64
N LEU A 12 21.06 36.10 0.79
CA LEU A 12 21.16 34.96 -0.13
C LEU A 12 21.41 33.60 0.55
N PHE A 13 21.22 33.50 1.87
CA PHE A 13 21.42 32.24 2.62
C PHE A 13 20.12 31.58 3.09
N PHE A 14 18.94 32.18 2.84
CA PHE A 14 17.67 31.75 3.45
C PHE A 14 16.65 31.10 2.48
N LEU A 15 17.04 30.74 1.25
CA LEU A 15 16.16 30.09 0.28
C LEU A 15 16.64 28.69 -0.16
N LEU A 16 17.47 28.01 0.64
CA LEU A 16 18.02 26.69 0.29
C LEU A 16 17.73 25.58 1.32
N GLN A 17 16.66 25.67 2.12
CA GLN A 17 16.36 24.66 3.15
C GLN A 17 14.90 24.17 3.16
N SER A 18 14.31 23.85 1.99
CA SER A 18 13.02 23.18 1.98
C SER A 18 12.87 22.15 0.86
N GLN A 19 13.89 21.32 0.63
CA GLN A 19 13.78 20.18 -0.27
C GLN A 19 14.54 18.96 0.26
N TYR A 20 14.17 18.48 1.45
CA TYR A 20 14.47 17.10 1.80
C TYR A 20 13.18 16.42 2.21
N ALA A 21 12.42 15.96 1.21
CA ALA A 21 11.80 14.66 1.36
C ALA A 21 12.96 13.67 1.54
N LEU A 22 13.39 13.46 2.80
CA LEU A 22 14.55 12.65 3.15
C LEU A 22 14.23 11.20 2.81
N ALA A 23 14.66 10.80 1.62
CA ALA A 23 14.74 9.41 1.24
C ALA A 23 15.72 8.71 2.19
N CYS A 24 15.34 7.57 2.75
CA CYS A 24 16.16 6.82 3.70
C CYS A 24 16.43 5.40 3.23
N MET A 25 17.62 4.87 3.48
CA MET A 25 17.93 3.46 3.31
C MET A 25 17.97 2.72 4.65
N LEU A 26 18.32 3.41 5.73
CA LEU A 26 18.41 2.88 7.09
C LEU A 26 17.72 3.86 8.05
N ASN A 27 17.32 3.36 9.23
CA ASN A 27 16.78 4.23 10.28
C ASN A 27 17.79 5.30 10.74
N ALA A 28 19.09 5.02 10.61
CA ALA A 28 20.16 5.96 10.93
C ALA A 28 20.22 7.17 9.99
N ASP A 29 19.57 7.10 8.82
CA ASP A 29 19.47 8.22 7.88
C ASP A 29 18.41 9.25 8.31
N CYS A 30 17.57 8.90 9.28
CA CYS A 30 16.49 9.74 9.80
C CYS A 30 16.92 10.50 11.06
N LYS A 31 16.18 11.56 11.39
CA LYS A 31 16.45 12.33 12.61
C LYS A 31 16.11 11.50 13.85
N GLN A 32 16.60 11.94 15.00
CA GLN A 32 16.27 11.35 16.29
C GLN A 32 14.74 11.31 16.47
N ASP A 33 14.20 10.15 16.84
CA ASP A 33 12.76 9.82 16.95
C ASP A 33 11.99 9.62 15.63
N GLU A 34 12.68 9.42 14.50
CA GLU A 34 12.08 9.02 13.22
C GLU A 34 12.49 7.59 12.83
N GLN A 35 11.65 6.91 12.04
CA GLN A 35 11.95 5.59 11.47
C GLN A 35 11.83 5.63 9.95
N CYS A 36 12.67 4.83 9.29
CA CYS A 36 12.66 4.69 7.84
C CYS A 36 11.56 3.71 7.40
N PHE A 37 10.52 4.22 6.77
CA PHE A 37 9.42 3.41 6.25
C PHE A 37 9.64 3.08 4.77
N LYS A 38 9.65 1.78 4.44
CA LYS A 38 9.83 1.25 3.08
C LYS A 38 8.72 0.28 2.71
N ARG A 39 8.30 0.29 1.44
CA ARG A 39 7.36 -0.72 0.90
C ARG A 39 8.04 -2.04 0.52
N GLU A 40 9.32 -1.99 0.15
CA GLU A 40 10.11 -3.14 -0.29
C GLU A 40 11.48 -3.16 0.41
N LYS A 41 12.07 -4.35 0.60
CA LYS A 41 13.26 -4.57 1.43
C LYS A 41 14.51 -3.77 0.99
N ASN A 42 14.62 -3.46 -0.31
CA ASN A 42 15.79 -2.81 -0.91
C ASN A 42 15.49 -1.46 -1.59
N ALA A 43 14.30 -0.90 -1.38
CA ALA A 43 13.94 0.40 -1.92
C ALA A 43 14.41 1.55 -1.01
N TYR A 44 14.45 2.77 -1.56
CA TYR A 44 14.51 3.98 -0.75
C TYR A 44 13.15 4.19 -0.06
N GLY A 45 13.18 4.52 1.23
CA GLY A 45 12.03 4.80 2.07
C GLY A 45 11.89 6.29 2.37
N ILE A 46 10.97 6.63 3.27
CA ILE A 46 10.82 7.98 3.82
C ILE A 46 10.94 7.95 5.34
N CYS A 47 11.54 9.00 5.92
CA CYS A 47 11.59 9.16 7.37
C CYS A 47 10.23 9.60 7.92
N VAL A 48 9.68 8.83 8.85
CA VAL A 48 8.37 9.08 9.46
C VAL A 48 8.52 9.15 10.97
N LYS A 49 7.95 10.21 11.57
CA LYS A 49 7.82 10.35 13.03
C LYS A 49 6.48 9.77 13.47
N PHE A 50 6.50 8.70 14.25
CA PHE A 50 5.29 8.17 14.88
C PHE A 50 5.03 8.94 16.17
N SER A 51 4.11 9.91 16.16
CA SER A 51 3.63 10.50 17.41
C SER A 51 2.64 9.54 18.04
N GLU A 52 2.87 9.13 19.29
CA GLU A 52 1.84 8.49 20.11
C GLU A 52 0.77 9.52 20.47
N LYS A 53 -0.15 9.78 19.55
CA LYS A 53 -1.34 10.58 19.83
C LYS A 53 -2.30 9.72 20.65
N LYS A 54 -2.36 9.99 21.96
CA LYS A 54 -3.50 9.60 22.80
C LYS A 54 -4.80 9.97 22.07
N SER A 55 -5.62 8.97 21.83
CA SER A 55 -6.93 9.08 21.20
C SER A 55 -7.87 9.95 22.04
N ASN A 56 -8.04 11.21 21.65
CA ASN A 56 -9.23 11.98 22.00
C ASN A 56 -10.08 12.12 20.75
N HIS A 57 -11.33 11.69 20.88
CA HIS A 57 -12.38 11.74 19.88
C HIS A 57 -12.47 13.11 19.20
N GLY A 58 -12.35 13.14 17.88
CA GLY A 58 -12.58 14.33 17.06
C GLY A 58 -11.96 14.21 15.67
N ASP A 59 -12.83 13.92 14.70
CA ASP A 59 -12.70 14.21 13.26
C ASP A 59 -11.99 13.21 12.30
N GLY A 60 -12.68 12.97 11.18
CA GLY A 60 -12.11 12.79 9.83
C GLY A 60 -11.52 11.46 9.41
N SER A 61 -11.16 10.55 10.32
CA SER A 61 -10.54 9.28 9.92
C SER A 61 -11.61 8.21 9.69
N LYS A 62 -12.05 8.01 8.45
CA LYS A 62 -12.73 6.76 8.05
C LYS A 62 -11.77 5.61 8.36
N LYS A 63 -11.87 5.03 9.56
CA LYS A 63 -11.37 3.67 9.81
C LYS A 63 -11.90 2.81 8.65
N PRO A 64 -11.08 1.96 8.00
CA PRO A 64 -11.62 1.03 7.05
C PRO A 64 -12.71 0.27 7.80
N LYS A 65 -13.96 0.47 7.35
CA LYS A 65 -15.10 -0.22 7.91
C LYS A 65 -14.86 -1.67 7.53
N ILE A 66 -14.32 -2.45 8.46
CA ILE A 66 -14.20 -3.90 8.29
C ILE A 66 -15.65 -4.35 8.10
N LEU A 67 -16.00 -4.73 6.88
CA LEU A 67 -17.29 -5.35 6.65
C LEU A 67 -17.21 -6.70 7.36
N GLU A 68 -17.80 -6.79 8.55
CA GLU A 68 -18.11 -8.06 9.18
C GLU A 68 -19.23 -8.70 8.36
N ILE A 69 -18.84 -9.45 7.34
CA ILE A 69 -19.76 -10.18 6.49
C ILE A 69 -20.07 -11.52 7.20
N GLU A 70 -21.16 -11.55 7.96
CA GLU A 70 -21.62 -12.77 8.63
C GLU A 70 -22.34 -13.67 7.61
N GLY A 71 -21.56 -14.52 6.93
CA GLY A 71 -22.09 -15.66 6.18
C GLY A 71 -21.86 -15.60 4.66
N LYS A 72 -21.77 -16.81 4.07
CA LYS A 72 -21.43 -17.03 2.66
C LYS A 72 -22.34 -16.28 1.69
N GLN A 73 -23.61 -16.10 2.03
CA GLN A 73 -24.58 -15.41 1.17
C GLN A 73 -24.27 -13.92 1.04
N GLN A 74 -23.96 -13.22 2.15
CA GLN A 74 -23.62 -11.80 2.09
C GLN A 74 -22.29 -11.55 1.35
N VAL A 75 -21.37 -12.51 1.37
CA VAL A 75 -20.13 -12.44 0.56
C VAL A 75 -20.46 -12.57 -0.93
N ILE A 76 -21.35 -13.48 -1.31
CA ILE A 76 -21.83 -13.63 -2.69
C ILE A 76 -22.58 -12.37 -3.14
N ASP A 77 -23.44 -11.80 -2.29
CA ASP A 77 -24.20 -10.60 -2.64
C ASP A 77 -23.27 -9.38 -2.86
N PHE A 78 -22.12 -9.34 -2.19
CA PHE A 78 -21.15 -8.25 -2.31
C PHE A 78 -20.11 -8.45 -3.43
N PHE A 79 -19.59 -9.67 -3.60
CA PHE A 79 -18.50 -9.98 -4.52
C PHE A 79 -18.95 -10.73 -5.80
N GLY A 80 -20.22 -11.14 -5.88
CA GLY A 80 -20.72 -12.06 -6.90
C GLY A 80 -20.36 -13.52 -6.61
N THR A 81 -20.95 -14.45 -7.37
CA THR A 81 -20.53 -15.85 -7.27
C THR A 81 -19.15 -16.04 -7.90
N PRO A 82 -18.30 -16.93 -7.35
CA PRO A 82 -17.02 -17.25 -7.98
C PRO A 82 -17.18 -17.70 -9.43
N GLU A 83 -18.25 -18.43 -9.76
CA GLU A 83 -18.49 -18.94 -11.10
C GLU A 83 -18.84 -17.83 -12.11
N GLU A 84 -19.72 -16.89 -11.77
CA GLU A 84 -20.00 -15.74 -12.63
C GLU A 84 -18.74 -14.92 -12.89
N ASN A 85 -17.94 -14.68 -11.84
CA ASN A 85 -16.68 -13.96 -11.94
C ASN A 85 -15.67 -14.69 -12.85
N LEU A 86 -15.52 -16.01 -12.71
CA LEU A 86 -14.64 -16.81 -13.57
C LEU A 86 -15.14 -16.84 -15.02
N ARG A 87 -16.45 -16.91 -15.24
CA ARG A 87 -17.06 -16.84 -16.57
C ARG A 87 -16.88 -15.48 -17.22
N SER A 88 -16.79 -14.40 -16.46
CA SER A 88 -16.44 -13.09 -17.02
C SER A 88 -15.00 -13.04 -17.56
N ILE A 89 -14.08 -13.80 -16.96
CA ILE A 89 -12.66 -13.87 -17.35
C ILE A 89 -12.48 -14.85 -18.51
N SER A 90 -13.08 -16.04 -18.40
CA SER A 90 -13.06 -17.06 -19.44
C SER A 90 -14.46 -17.64 -19.65
N PRO A 91 -15.26 -17.05 -20.57
CA PRO A 91 -16.64 -17.46 -20.79
C PRO A 91 -16.77 -18.96 -21.11
N ASN A 92 -15.86 -19.46 -21.94
CA ASN A 92 -15.81 -20.84 -22.40
C ASN A 92 -14.68 -21.65 -21.75
N GLY A 93 -13.97 -21.07 -20.77
CA GLY A 93 -12.88 -21.73 -20.06
C GLY A 93 -13.38 -22.90 -19.21
N LYS A 94 -12.54 -23.92 -19.07
CA LYS A 94 -12.81 -25.01 -18.13
C LYS A 94 -12.47 -24.52 -16.72
N ILE A 95 -13.48 -24.47 -15.86
CA ILE A 95 -13.31 -24.18 -14.43
C ILE A 95 -12.98 -25.48 -13.71
N GLY A 96 -11.81 -25.55 -13.08
CA GLY A 96 -11.27 -26.71 -12.39
C GLY A 96 -11.55 -26.74 -10.89
N HIS A 97 -10.68 -27.43 -10.16
CA HIS A 97 -10.74 -27.55 -8.70
C HIS A 97 -10.30 -26.25 -8.00
N LYS A 98 -10.46 -26.22 -6.67
CA LYS A 98 -10.05 -25.10 -5.84
C LYS A 98 -8.54 -25.04 -5.72
N CYS A 99 -8.01 -23.83 -5.69
CA CYS A 99 -6.58 -23.58 -5.53
C CYS A 99 -6.34 -22.41 -4.59
N HIS A 100 -5.19 -22.41 -3.93
CA HIS A 100 -4.65 -21.25 -3.22
C HIS A 100 -3.54 -20.59 -4.03
N SER A 101 -2.85 -21.35 -4.87
CA SER A 101 -1.81 -20.88 -5.78
C SER A 101 -1.82 -21.66 -7.09
N THR A 102 -1.16 -21.15 -8.13
CA THR A 102 -1.07 -21.83 -9.44
C THR A 102 -0.34 -23.17 -9.37
N GLU A 103 0.48 -23.40 -8.34
CA GLU A 103 1.15 -24.69 -8.12
C GLU A 103 0.18 -25.82 -7.78
N ASP A 104 -1.04 -25.49 -7.31
CA ASP A 104 -2.10 -26.46 -7.03
C ASP A 104 -2.82 -26.92 -8.31
N CYS A 105 -2.54 -26.28 -9.45
CA CYS A 105 -3.22 -26.50 -10.73
C CYS A 105 -2.37 -27.35 -11.69
N ASP A 106 -3.03 -27.94 -12.69
CA ASP A 106 -2.31 -28.61 -13.77
C ASP A 106 -1.48 -27.58 -14.55
N GLY A 107 -0.36 -28.00 -15.15
CA GLY A 107 0.60 -27.07 -15.78
C GLY A 107 0.08 -26.24 -16.96
N THR A 108 -1.17 -26.45 -17.38
CA THR A 108 -1.87 -25.66 -18.42
C THR A 108 -2.99 -24.77 -17.87
N GLU A 109 -3.13 -24.70 -16.55
CA GLU A 109 -4.18 -23.97 -15.85
C GLU A 109 -3.55 -22.92 -14.92
N GLU A 110 -4.26 -21.82 -14.68
CA GLU A 110 -3.83 -20.78 -13.74
C GLU A 110 -4.80 -20.70 -12.56
N CYS A 111 -4.29 -20.44 -11.35
CA CYS A 111 -5.14 -20.22 -10.19
C CYS A 111 -5.70 -18.79 -10.21
N ILE A 112 -6.99 -18.65 -10.47
CA ILE A 112 -7.68 -17.36 -10.49
C ILE A 112 -8.53 -17.20 -9.24
N ILE A 113 -8.27 -16.15 -8.46
CA ILE A 113 -9.07 -15.79 -7.29
C ILE A 113 -10.29 -15.00 -7.74
N ALA A 114 -11.47 -15.58 -7.57
CA ALA A 114 -12.74 -15.01 -7.99
C ALA A 114 -13.68 -14.82 -6.78
N GLY A 115 -13.88 -13.57 -6.39
CA GLY A 115 -14.59 -13.21 -5.16
C GLY A 115 -13.82 -13.67 -3.92
N PHE A 116 -14.22 -14.81 -3.36
CA PHE A 116 -13.68 -15.36 -2.11
C PHE A 116 -13.07 -16.75 -2.26
N GLU A 117 -12.99 -17.28 -3.48
CA GLU A 117 -12.48 -18.63 -3.76
C GLU A 117 -11.55 -18.62 -4.97
N GLY A 118 -10.43 -19.33 -4.87
CA GLY A 118 -9.53 -19.60 -6.00
C GLY A 118 -9.93 -20.84 -6.77
N ARG A 119 -9.89 -20.78 -8.11
CA ARG A 119 -10.14 -21.91 -9.01
C ARG A 119 -9.09 -22.00 -10.10
N CYS A 120 -8.66 -23.22 -10.40
CA CYS A 120 -7.82 -23.48 -11.57
C CYS A 120 -8.63 -23.23 -12.83
N LEU A 121 -8.15 -22.35 -13.70
CA LEU A 121 -8.84 -21.95 -14.92
C LEU A 121 -7.92 -22.19 -16.12
N GLN A 122 -8.43 -22.91 -17.12
CA GLN A 122 -7.73 -23.01 -18.38
C GLN A 122 -7.99 -21.75 -19.21
N LEU A 123 -7.04 -20.83 -19.18
CA LEU A 123 -7.04 -19.64 -20.03
C LEU A 123 -6.71 -20.09 -21.46
N ARG A 124 -7.71 -20.03 -22.35
CA ARG A 124 -7.55 -20.28 -23.79
C ARG A 124 -7.47 -18.96 -24.54
#